data_AF-A0A3C0PAH2-F1
#
_entry.id   AF-A0A3C0PAH2-F1
#
_cell.length_a   1.000
_cell.length_b   1.000
_cell.length_c   1.000
_cell.angle_alpha   90.00
_cell.angle_beta   90.00
_cell.angle_gamma   90.00
#
_symmetry.space_group_name_H-M   'P 1'
#
loop_
_entity.id
_entity.type
_entity.pdbx_description
1 polymer ?
#
loop_
_entity_poly.entity_id
_entity_poly.type
_entity_poly.pdbx_seq_one_letter_code
_entity_poly.pdbx_strand_id
1 'polypeptide(L)' 'MKIQRAVALRTSKLLIEKNMTQYALAKKMLTPQTTITHIMHEEYKSIKFETMVKIADAFDMDILEFLNDEVFKRENLDIY' A
#
# COMPACT_ATOMS: atom_id res chain seq x y z
N MET A 1 12.54 -7.99 -3.01
CA MET A 1 11.08 -8.25 -3.13
C MET A 1 10.45 -7.37 -4.21
N LYS A 2 9.34 -7.79 -4.83
CA LYS A 2 8.64 -6.95 -5.84
C LYS A 2 7.91 -5.75 -5.19
N ILE A 3 7.66 -4.71 -5.98
CA ILE A 3 7.01 -3.46 -5.51
C ILE A 3 5.63 -3.72 -4.89
N GLN A 4 4.81 -4.58 -5.50
CA GLN A 4 3.47 -4.91 -4.97
C GLN A 4 3.55 -5.49 -3.55
N ARG A 5 4.59 -6.27 -3.25
CA ARG A 5 4.83 -6.82 -1.92
C ARG A 5 5.22 -5.74 -0.93
N ALA A 6 6.10 -4.82 -1.33
CA ALA A 6 6.48 -3.69 -0.48
C ALA A 6 5.26 -2.82 -0.11
N VAL A 7 4.39 -2.53 -1.09
CA VAL A 7 3.14 -1.78 -0.86
C VAL A 7 2.19 -2.54 0.05
N ALA A 8 1.99 -3.86 -0.16
CA ALA A 8 1.15 -4.68 0.69
C ALA A 8 1.66 -4.71 2.14
N LEU A 9 2.98 -4.87 2.34
CA LEU A 9 3.61 -4.86 3.66
C LEU A 9 3.46 -3.50 4.35
N ARG A 10 3.76 -2.40 3.66
CA ARG A 10 3.59 -1.05 4.21
C ARG A 10 2.14 -0.78 4.60
N THR A 11 1.21 -1.11 3.70
CA THR A 11 -0.23 -0.96 3.95
C THR A 11 -0.66 -1.78 5.16
N SER A 12 -0.20 -3.04 5.29
CA SER A 12 -0.52 -3.89 6.45
C SER A 12 -0.02 -3.29 7.77
N LYS A 13 1.20 -2.74 7.80
CA LYS A 13 1.74 -2.09 9.00
C LYS A 13 0.86 -0.92 9.41
N LEU A 14 0.51 -0.05 8.45
CA LEU A 14 -0.33 1.13 8.70
C LEU A 14 -1.75 0.76 9.15
N LEU A 15 -2.34 -0.30 8.60
CA LEU A 15 -3.63 -0.83 9.07
C LEU A 15 -3.57 -1.24 10.55
N ILE A 16 -2.50 -1.92 10.96
CA ILE A 16 -2.29 -2.33 12.36
C ILE A 16 -2.06 -1.09 13.25
N GLU A 17 -1.13 -0.21 12.86
CA GLU A 17 -0.77 1.00 13.61
C GLU A 17 -1.96 1.94 13.83
N LYS A 18 -2.85 2.05 12.85
CA LYS A 18 -4.05 2.91 12.90
C LYS A 18 -5.30 2.19 13.39
N ASN A 19 -5.22 0.91 13.77
CA ASN A 19 -6.36 0.06 14.08
C ASN A 19 -7.47 0.15 13.01
N MET A 20 -7.07 0.10 11.75
CA MET A 20 -7.93 0.28 10.58
C MET A 20 -8.12 -1.05 9.83
N THR A 21 -9.34 -1.33 9.38
CA THR A 21 -9.63 -2.52 8.57
C THR A 21 -9.40 -2.26 7.08
N GLN A 22 -9.17 -3.31 6.29
CA GLN A 22 -9.11 -3.19 4.82
C GLN A 22 -10.39 -2.58 4.23
N TYR A 23 -11.55 -2.86 4.85
CA TYR A 23 -12.83 -2.26 4.45
C TYR A 23 -12.86 -0.75 4.68
N ALA A 24 -12.37 -0.29 5.84
CA ALA A 24 -12.27 1.15 6.13
C ALA A 24 -11.32 1.86 5.16
N LEU A 25 -10.18 1.22 4.82
CA LEU A 25 -9.26 1.71 3.79
C LEU A 25 -9.93 1.81 2.43
N ALA A 26 -10.64 0.76 1.99
CA ALA A 26 -11.37 0.75 0.72
C ALA A 26 -12.39 1.91 0.64
N LYS A 27 -13.12 2.16 1.74
CA LYS A 27 -14.08 3.26 1.85
C LYS A 27 -13.40 4.62 1.73
N LYS A 28 -12.24 4.81 2.37
CA LYS A 28 -11.47 6.06 2.27
C LYS A 28 -10.89 6.28 0.87
N MET A 29 -10.40 5.22 0.22
CA MET A 29 -9.88 5.29 -1.15
C MET A 29 -10.97 5.46 -2.23
N LEU A 30 -12.25 5.36 -1.85
CA LEU A 30 -13.39 5.32 -2.79
C LEU A 30 -13.25 4.21 -3.84
N THR A 31 -12.75 3.05 -3.41
CA THR A 31 -12.53 1.88 -4.28
C THR A 31 -13.28 0.65 -3.76
N PRO A 32 -13.60 -0.32 -4.64
CA PRO A 32 -14.12 -1.61 -4.21
C PRO A 32 -13.17 -2.32 -3.22
N GLN A 33 -13.73 -3.00 -2.21
CA GLN A 33 -12.93 -3.78 -1.26
C GLN A 33 -12.04 -4.82 -1.94
N THR A 34 -12.50 -5.40 -3.05
CA THR A 34 -11.73 -6.33 -3.89
C THR A 34 -10.42 -5.73 -4.38
N THR A 35 -10.38 -4.41 -4.65
CA THR A 35 -9.14 -3.73 -5.06
C THR A 35 -8.11 -3.77 -3.94
N ILE A 36 -8.53 -3.51 -2.70
CA ILE A 36 -7.66 -3.61 -1.53
C ILE A 36 -7.23 -5.06 -1.32
N THR A 37 -8.15 -6.02 -1.40
CA THR A 37 -7.83 -7.44 -1.26
C THR A 37 -6.78 -7.90 -2.28
N HIS A 38 -6.91 -7.52 -3.56
CA HIS A 38 -5.92 -7.84 -4.58
C HIS A 38 -4.54 -7.19 -4.31
N ILE A 39 -4.51 -5.96 -3.78
CA ILE A 39 -3.26 -5.32 -3.34
C ILE A 39 -2.62 -6.13 -2.20
N MET A 40 -3.41 -6.49 -1.18
CA MET A 40 -2.92 -7.21 0.00
C MET A 40 -2.46 -8.63 -0.32
N HIS A 41 -3.05 -9.28 -1.32
CA HIS A 41 -2.63 -10.61 -1.81
C HIS A 41 -1.56 -10.56 -2.90
N GLU A 42 -1.03 -9.39 -3.23
CA GLU A 42 0.00 -9.22 -4.26
C GLU A 42 -0.45 -9.71 -5.66
N GLU A 43 -1.75 -9.73 -5.94
CA GLU A 43 -2.33 -10.28 -7.19
C GLU A 43 -2.07 -9.39 -8.41
N TYR A 44 -1.78 -8.11 -8.19
CA TYR A 44 -1.36 -7.20 -9.24
C TYR A 44 0.10 -7.42 -9.62
N LYS A 45 0.37 -7.55 -10.93
CA LYS A 45 1.74 -7.64 -11.46
C LYS A 45 2.59 -6.43 -11.13
N SER A 46 1.96 -5.25 -11.08
CA SER A 46 2.57 -3.98 -10.69
C SER A 46 1.50 -3.06 -10.10
N ILE A 47 1.93 -2.12 -9.25
CA ILE A 47 1.07 -1.09 -8.66
C ILE A 47 1.42 0.26 -9.27
N LYS A 48 0.41 1.00 -9.71
CA LYS A 48 0.57 2.33 -10.28
C LYS A 48 0.90 3.34 -9.17
N PHE A 49 1.68 4.37 -9.50
CA PHE A 49 1.98 5.46 -8.57
C PHE A 49 0.72 6.14 -8.02
N GLU A 50 -0.28 6.37 -8.86
CA GLU A 50 -1.59 6.91 -8.45
C GLU A 50 -2.25 6.08 -7.33
N THR A 51 -2.13 4.75 -7.37
CA THR A 51 -2.66 3.88 -6.32
C THR A 51 -1.91 4.07 -5.01
N MET A 52 -0.59 4.21 -5.05
CA MET A 52 0.22 4.47 -3.84
C MET A 52 -0.12 5.83 -3.22
N VAL A 53 -0.33 6.86 -4.05
CA VAL A 53 -0.79 8.18 -3.58
C VAL A 53 -2.15 8.05 -2.89
N LYS A 54 -3.13 7.38 -3.51
CA LYS A 54 -4.45 7.16 -2.89
C LYS A 54 -4.40 6.39 -1.57
N ILE A 55 -3.48 5.44 -1.44
CA ILE A 55 -3.27 4.72 -0.17
C ILE A 55 -2.73 5.68 0.89
N ALA A 56 -1.71 6.48 0.55
CA ALA A 56 -1.15 7.49 1.45
C ALA A 56 -2.23 8.48 1.91
N ASP A 57 -2.98 9.05 0.97
CA ASP A 57 -4.10 9.97 1.25
C ASP A 57 -5.14 9.34 2.19
N ALA A 58 -5.47 8.06 1.99
CA ALA A 58 -6.42 7.34 2.84
C ALA A 58 -5.90 7.12 4.28
N PHE A 59 -4.60 7.12 4.49
CA PHE A 59 -3.99 7.14 5.82
C PHE A 59 -3.73 8.55 6.36
N ASP A 60 -4.24 9.58 5.67
CA ASP A 60 -4.06 10.99 6.01
C ASP A 60 -2.56 11.38 6.08
N MET A 61 -1.75 10.88 5.15
CA MET A 61 -0.30 11.13 5.05
C MET A 61 0.14 11.46 3.62
N ASP A 62 1.26 12.18 3.50
CA ASP A 62 1.88 12.46 2.20
C ASP A 62 2.51 11.20 1.59
N ILE A 63 2.63 11.15 0.26
CA ILE A 63 3.26 10.03 -0.44
C ILE A 63 4.70 9.79 0.00
N LEU A 64 5.45 10.84 0.35
CA LEU A 64 6.82 10.70 0.84
C LEU A 64 6.85 10.05 2.22
N GLU A 65 5.87 10.32 3.09
CA GLU A 65 5.74 9.66 4.40
C GLU A 65 5.36 8.18 4.25
N PHE A 66 4.52 7.86 3.26
CA PHE A 66 4.18 6.49 2.93
C PHE A 66 5.41 5.70 2.46
N LEU A 67 6.21 6.29 1.57
CA LEU A 67 7.42 5.68 0.99
C LEU A 67 8.61 5.67 1.94
N ASN A 68 8.58 6.43 3.03
CA ASN A 68 9.62 6.45 4.06
C ASN A 68 9.51 5.24 5.01
N ASP A 69 9.65 4.03 4.46
CA ASP A 69 9.72 2.76 5.19
C ASP A 69 10.81 1.87 4.60
N GLU A 70 11.44 1.05 5.43
CA GLU A 70 12.55 0.19 5.02
C GLU A 70 12.19 -0.77 3.88
N VAL A 71 10.92 -1.13 3.74
CA VAL A 71 10.46 -2.00 2.64
C VAL A 71 10.68 -1.37 1.25
N PHE A 72 10.83 -0.05 1.16
CA PHE A 72 11.10 0.67 -0.09
C PHE A 72 12.58 0.99 -0.33
N LYS A 73 13.48 0.58 0.57
CA LYS A 73 14.93 0.72 0.35
C LYS A 73 15.36 -0.10 -0.87
N ARG A 74 16.29 0.42 -1.67
CA ARG A 74 16.68 -0.14 -2.97
C ARG A 74 17.17 -1.58 -2.86
N GLU A 75 17.95 -1.88 -1.82
CA GLU A 75 18.48 -3.21 -1.51
C GLU A 75 17.39 -4.25 -1.23
N ASN A 76 16.19 -3.82 -0.83
CA ASN A 76 15.06 -4.69 -0.54
C ASN A 76 14.17 -4.93 -1.78
N LEU A 77 14.42 -4.25 -2.91
CA LEU A 77 13.55 -4.29 -4.09
C LEU A 77 14.16 -5.05 -5.27
N ASP A 78 13.38 -5.97 -5.84
CA ASP A 78 13.71 -6.73 -7.06
C ASP A 78 13.07 -6.01 -8.24
N ILE A 79 13.88 -5.27 -8.99
CA ILE A 79 13.44 -4.43 -10.12
C ILE A 79 13.83 -5.06 -11.48
N TYR A 80 14.56 -6.17 -11.47
CA TYR A 80 15.08 -6.87 -12.64
C TYR A 80 14.74 -8.35 -12.61
#